data_AF-A0AAV0WJS3-F1
#
_entry.id   AF-A0AAV0WJS3-F1
#
_cell.length_a   1.000
_cell.length_b   1.000
_cell.length_c   1.000
_cell.angle_alpha   90.00
_cell.angle_beta   90.00
_cell.angle_gamma   90.00
#
_symmetry.space_group_name_H-M   'P 1'
#
loop_
_entity.id
_entity.type
_entity.pdbx_description
1 polymer ?
#
loop_
_entity_poly.entity_id
_entity_poly.type
_entity_poly.pdbx_seq_one_letter_code
_entity_poly.pdbx_strand_id
1 'polypeptide(L)'
;MLENLKFCRPLSFKIIHSLEKRFNYLFDLSLPKSRCFILASISHPKFKLSWIPPRYMETCKKQFLDECYQMYSIQKPTEAISESDSDLSDGEFYSCLQENNDDSTSFSDGPLDQNNFRSTNVSRVQALNFLNSKKKDLCMLENHPIVKQVFLKFNTTIPSSAPVERLFSGPIQVLTPRRNRLSDKTFEILLCSKSNKNK
;
A
#
# COMPACT_ATOMS: atom_id res chain seq x y z
N MET A 1 -13.03 -7.08 27.98
CA MET A 1 -13.64 -5.72 27.90
C MET A 1 -15.16 -5.75 27.66
N LEU A 2 -15.89 -6.84 28.01
CA LEU A 2 -17.35 -6.95 27.79
C LEU A 2 -18.11 -7.54 29.01
N GLU A 3 -17.47 -7.62 30.17
CA GLU A 3 -18.00 -8.37 31.32
C GLU A 3 -19.15 -7.64 32.07
N ASN A 4 -19.35 -6.35 31.81
CA ASN A 4 -20.32 -5.52 32.55
C ASN A 4 -21.71 -5.42 31.89
N LEU A 5 -21.95 -6.06 30.74
CA LEU A 5 -23.23 -6.01 30.01
C LEU A 5 -24.08 -7.25 30.33
N LYS A 6 -24.64 -7.33 31.54
CA LYS A 6 -25.48 -8.46 31.96
C LYS A 6 -26.73 -8.68 31.09
N PHE A 7 -27.36 -7.61 30.60
CA PHE A 7 -28.62 -7.69 29.85
C PHE A 7 -28.46 -7.69 28.32
N CYS A 8 -27.43 -7.02 27.78
CA CYS A 8 -27.22 -6.88 26.34
C CYS A 8 -26.21 -7.89 25.78
N ARG A 9 -25.79 -8.88 26.57
CA ARG A 9 -24.81 -9.89 26.17
C ARG A 9 -25.16 -10.61 24.86
N PRO A 10 -26.42 -11.04 24.61
CA PRO A 10 -26.79 -11.66 23.35
C PRO A 10 -26.63 -10.72 22.15
N LEU A 11 -26.96 -9.44 22.33
CA LEU A 11 -26.81 -8.42 21.29
C LEU A 11 -25.35 -8.18 20.96
N SER A 12 -24.47 -8.03 21.97
CA SER A 12 -23.04 -7.86 21.74
C SER A 12 -22.44 -9.05 21.00
N PHE A 13 -22.83 -10.28 21.35
CA PHE A 13 -22.37 -11.47 20.63
C PHE A 13 -22.85 -11.48 19.17
N LYS A 14 -24.10 -11.11 18.91
CA LYS A 14 -24.63 -11.02 17.55
C LYS A 14 -23.92 -9.95 16.71
N ILE A 15 -23.56 -8.82 17.31
CA ILE A 15 -22.79 -7.77 16.63
C ILE A 15 -21.36 -8.24 16.31
N ILE A 16 -20.67 -8.87 17.28
CA ILE A 16 -19.32 -9.40 17.05
C ILE A 16 -19.35 -10.45 15.93
N HIS A 17 -20.27 -11.41 16.01
CA HIS A 17 -20.39 -12.45 15.00
C HIS A 17 -20.74 -11.90 13.61
N SER A 18 -21.61 -10.89 13.53
CA SER A 18 -21.94 -10.28 12.23
C SER A 18 -20.77 -9.50 11.65
N LEU A 19 -19.96 -8.83 12.49
CA LEU A 19 -18.71 -8.19 12.07
C LEU A 19 -17.67 -9.20 11.61
N GLU A 20 -17.43 -10.26 12.37
CA GLU A 20 -16.51 -11.34 12.00
C GLU A 20 -16.91 -11.99 10.68
N LYS A 21 -18.21 -12.21 10.48
CA LYS A 21 -18.75 -12.77 9.22
C LYS A 21 -18.58 -11.80 8.06
N ARG A 22 -18.92 -10.52 8.24
CA ARG A 22 -18.86 -9.50 7.18
C ARG A 22 -17.42 -9.15 6.79
N PHE A 23 -16.52 -9.12 7.76
CA PHE A 23 -15.14 -8.69 7.60
C PHE A 23 -14.16 -9.86 7.82
N ASN A 24 -14.53 -11.07 7.39
CA ASN A 24 -13.72 -12.27 7.60
C ASN A 24 -12.25 -12.09 7.14
N TYR A 25 -12.02 -11.34 6.07
CA TYR A 25 -10.71 -11.00 5.52
C TYR A 25 -9.84 -10.12 6.41
N LEU A 26 -10.39 -9.47 7.45
CA LEU A 26 -9.62 -8.76 8.47
C LEU A 26 -9.25 -9.66 9.66
N PHE A 27 -10.06 -10.68 9.94
CA PHE A 27 -9.88 -11.55 11.11
C PHE A 27 -9.12 -12.84 10.76
N ASP A 28 -9.29 -13.35 9.55
CA ASP A 28 -8.56 -14.50 9.04
C ASP A 28 -7.39 -14.04 8.18
N LEU A 29 -6.21 -14.02 8.81
CA LEU A 29 -4.95 -13.58 8.22
C LEU A 29 -4.34 -14.61 7.25
N SER A 30 -5.03 -15.74 7.00
CA SER A 30 -4.62 -16.72 6.00
C SER A 30 -5.18 -16.41 4.60
N LEU A 31 -6.21 -15.57 4.52
CA LEU A 31 -6.86 -15.24 3.26
C LEU A 31 -5.98 -14.33 2.38
N PRO A 32 -5.91 -14.54 1.06
CA PRO A 32 -5.16 -13.66 0.15
C PRO A 32 -5.58 -12.19 0.26
N LYS A 33 -6.89 -11.93 0.40
CA LYS A 33 -7.46 -10.59 0.58
C LYS A 33 -6.96 -9.86 1.84
N SER A 34 -6.53 -10.61 2.86
CA SER A 34 -5.99 -10.04 4.11
C SER A 34 -4.59 -9.44 3.93
N ARG A 35 -3.85 -9.86 2.89
CA ARG A 35 -2.45 -9.48 2.63
C ARG A 35 -2.23 -7.96 2.66
N CYS A 36 -3.05 -7.21 1.92
CA CYS A 36 -2.89 -5.75 1.85
C CYS A 36 -3.06 -5.08 3.21
N PHE A 37 -4.03 -5.55 4.01
CA PHE A 37 -4.28 -5.05 5.36
C PHE A 37 -3.16 -5.42 6.34
N ILE A 38 -2.60 -6.63 6.20
CA ILE A 38 -1.44 -7.09 6.98
C ILE A 38 -0.24 -6.19 6.68
N LEU A 39 0.09 -5.99 5.40
CA LEU A 39 1.24 -5.19 4.97
C LEU A 39 1.08 -3.71 5.36
N ALA A 40 -0.13 -3.15 5.22
CA ALA A 40 -0.45 -1.81 5.69
C ALA A 40 -0.20 -1.66 7.20
N SER A 41 -0.69 -2.61 8.00
CA SER A 41 -0.59 -2.59 9.45
C SER A 41 0.85 -2.81 9.95
N ILE A 42 1.58 -3.77 9.37
CA ILE A 42 2.96 -4.07 9.79
C ILE A 42 3.91 -2.93 9.43
N SER A 43 3.75 -2.32 8.25
CA SER A 43 4.58 -1.18 7.82
C SER A 43 4.34 0.08 8.65
N HIS A 44 3.24 0.16 9.40
CA HIS A 44 2.94 1.30 10.26
C HIS A 44 3.69 1.22 11.61
N PRO A 45 4.53 2.23 11.98
CA PRO A 45 5.39 2.20 13.17
C PRO A 45 4.69 1.93 14.51
N LYS A 46 3.43 2.38 14.65
CA LYS A 46 2.58 2.17 15.83
C LYS A 46 2.15 0.72 16.06
N PHE A 47 1.90 -0.04 15.00
CA PHE A 47 1.26 -1.36 15.08
C PHE A 47 2.28 -2.49 14.93
N LYS A 48 3.12 -2.49 13.90
CA LYS A 48 4.13 -3.53 13.65
C LYS A 48 3.52 -4.94 13.81
N LEU A 49 4.07 -5.76 14.70
CA LEU A 49 3.59 -7.11 15.00
C LEU A 49 2.71 -7.21 16.26
N SER A 50 2.46 -6.10 16.98
CA SER A 50 1.87 -6.17 18.33
C SER A 50 0.40 -6.59 18.36
N TRP A 51 -0.30 -6.47 17.23
CA TRP A 51 -1.72 -6.79 17.09
C TRP A 51 -1.96 -8.21 16.56
N ILE A 52 -0.91 -8.90 16.09
CA ILE A 52 -1.03 -10.18 15.37
C ILE A 52 -1.10 -11.33 16.39
N PRO A 53 -2.10 -12.22 16.29
CA PRO A 53 -2.14 -13.43 17.11
C PRO A 53 -0.89 -14.30 16.90
N PRO A 54 -0.32 -14.93 17.94
CA PRO A 54 0.92 -15.70 17.84
C PRO A 54 0.93 -16.74 16.72
N ARG A 55 -0.23 -17.39 16.47
CA ARG A 55 -0.43 -18.37 15.41
C ARG A 55 -0.16 -17.88 13.97
N TYR A 56 -0.28 -16.57 13.73
CA TYR A 56 -0.05 -15.95 12.41
C TYR A 56 1.25 -15.14 12.37
N MET A 57 1.95 -14.99 13.50
CA MET A 57 3.06 -14.06 13.62
C MET A 57 4.19 -14.36 12.63
N GLU A 58 4.56 -15.64 12.49
CA GLU A 58 5.63 -16.06 11.58
C GLU A 58 5.23 -15.88 10.11
N THR A 59 4.01 -16.27 9.74
CA THR A 59 3.47 -16.12 8.38
C THR A 59 3.41 -14.66 7.97
N CYS A 60 2.83 -13.79 8.79
CA CYS A 60 2.72 -12.37 8.50
C CYS A 60 4.10 -11.69 8.46
N LYS A 61 5.03 -12.09 9.35
CA LYS A 61 6.40 -11.59 9.34
C LYS A 61 7.13 -11.99 8.06
N LYS A 62 7.01 -13.25 7.62
CA LYS A 62 7.57 -13.73 6.36
C LYS A 62 7.03 -12.92 5.18
N GLN A 63 5.70 -12.76 5.11
CA GLN A 63 5.04 -12.02 4.04
C GLN A 63 5.52 -10.55 3.95
N PHE A 64 5.73 -9.90 5.09
CA PHE A 64 6.29 -8.55 5.12
C PHE A 64 7.74 -8.49 4.63
N LEU A 65 8.58 -9.47 4.99
CA LEU A 65 9.97 -9.54 4.52
C LEU A 65 10.05 -9.79 3.01
N ASP A 66 9.20 -10.69 2.51
CA ASP A 66 9.11 -10.99 1.07
C ASP A 66 8.67 -9.75 0.28
N GLU A 67 7.70 -8.97 0.80
CA GLU A 67 7.29 -7.71 0.17
C GLU A 67 8.40 -6.65 0.20
N CYS A 68 9.15 -6.54 1.30
CA CYS A 68 10.30 -5.65 1.38
C CYS A 68 11.38 -6.02 0.36
N TYR A 69 11.60 -7.32 0.13
CA TYR A 69 12.50 -7.79 -0.92
C TYR A 69 12.00 -7.40 -2.31
N GLN A 70 10.72 -7.63 -2.61
CA GLN A 70 10.13 -7.24 -3.90
C GLN A 70 10.25 -5.74 -4.16
N MET A 71 9.96 -4.89 -3.16
CA MET A 71 10.13 -3.44 -3.27
C MET A 71 11.59 -3.02 -3.51
N TYR A 72 12.54 -3.69 -2.86
CA TYR A 72 13.96 -3.42 -3.05
C TYR A 72 14.45 -3.83 -4.44
N SER A 73 14.00 -4.98 -4.95
CA SER A 73 14.38 -5.48 -6.28
C SER A 73 13.90 -4.57 -7.40
N ILE A 74 12.69 -4.00 -7.29
CA ILE A 74 12.16 -3.04 -8.27
C ILE A 74 12.97 -1.74 -8.30
N GLN A 75 13.50 -1.31 -7.16
CA GLN A 75 14.22 -0.03 -7.04
C GLN A 75 15.70 -0.11 -7.37
N LYS A 76 16.24 -1.31 -7.57
CA LYS A 76 17.63 -1.45 -7.97
C LYS A 76 17.74 -0.86 -9.38
N PRO A 77 18.50 0.23 -9.59
CA PRO A 77 18.70 0.75 -10.94
C PRO A 77 19.37 -0.35 -11.73
N THR A 78 18.68 -0.85 -12.75
CA THR A 78 19.32 -1.63 -13.80
C THR A 78 20.31 -0.66 -14.45
N GLU A 79 21.59 -0.77 -14.11
CA GLU A 79 22.67 -0.16 -14.88
C GLU A 79 22.72 -0.86 -16.25
N ALA A 80 21.82 -0.47 -17.15
CA ALA A 80 21.90 -0.74 -18.57
C ALA A 80 21.23 0.43 -19.31
N ILE A 81 22.07 1.30 -19.83
CA ILE A 81 21.72 2.39 -20.75
C ILE A 81 21.19 1.77 -22.04
N SER A 82 19.98 2.15 -22.44
CA SER A 82 19.66 2.44 -23.84
C SER A 82 18.52 3.45 -23.88
N GLU A 83 18.85 4.66 -24.31
CA GLU A 83 17.89 5.69 -24.69
C GLU A 83 16.95 5.13 -25.76
N SER A 84 15.66 5.05 -25.43
CA SER A 84 14.59 5.04 -26.41
C SER A 84 13.44 5.87 -25.87
N ASP A 85 13.38 7.11 -26.36
CA ASP A 85 12.18 7.94 -26.29
C ASP A 85 11.02 7.15 -26.90
N SER A 86 10.15 6.63 -26.03
CA SER A 86 8.84 6.12 -26.42
C SER A 86 7.84 6.50 -25.35
N ASP A 87 6.94 7.41 -25.74
CA ASP A 87 5.77 7.83 -24.98
C ASP A 87 4.92 6.60 -24.62
N LEU A 88 5.09 6.10 -23.40
CA LEU A 88 4.17 5.14 -22.78
C LEU A 88 3.79 5.66 -21.39
N SER A 89 2.94 6.68 -21.41
CA SER A 89 2.21 7.16 -20.23
C SER A 89 1.20 6.10 -19.79
N ASP A 90 1.03 5.98 -18.47
CA ASP A 90 -0.03 5.31 -17.69
C ASP A 90 0.17 3.83 -17.34
N GLY A 91 0.97 3.06 -18.10
CA GLY A 91 1.15 1.62 -17.83
C GLY A 91 1.86 1.29 -16.51
N GLU A 92 2.95 1.98 -16.19
CA GLU A 92 3.71 1.76 -14.95
C GLU A 92 2.93 2.19 -13.69
N PHE A 93 2.07 3.21 -13.80
CA PHE A 93 1.28 3.70 -12.68
C PHE A 93 0.23 2.67 -12.22
N TYR A 94 -0.36 1.94 -13.16
CA TYR A 94 -1.40 0.94 -12.89
C TYR A 94 -0.89 -0.52 -12.86
N SER A 95 0.39 -0.76 -13.16
CA SER A 95 1.03 -2.08 -13.06
C SER A 95 0.77 -2.76 -11.69
N CYS A 96 0.72 -1.99 -10.61
CA CYS A 96 0.46 -2.51 -9.27
C CYS A 96 -1.01 -2.86 -8.98
N LEU A 97 -1.96 -2.43 -9.82
CA LEU A 97 -3.39 -2.72 -9.71
C LEU A 97 -3.83 -3.86 -10.62
N GLN A 98 -3.00 -4.28 -11.57
CA GLN A 98 -3.21 -5.52 -12.33
C GLN A 98 -2.83 -6.71 -11.46
N GLU A 99 -3.74 -7.13 -10.59
CA GLU A 99 -3.74 -8.49 -10.03
C GLU A 99 -4.02 -9.47 -11.18
N ASN A 100 -2.96 -9.95 -11.83
CA ASN A 100 -3.05 -11.11 -12.70
C ASN A 100 -3.36 -12.34 -11.84
N ASN A 101 -4.48 -12.98 -12.17
CA ASN A 101 -4.97 -14.25 -11.64
C ASN A 101 -4.16 -15.46 -12.15
N ASP A 102 -2.85 -15.33 -12.31
CA ASP A 102 -2.03 -16.45 -12.83
C ASP A 102 -1.22 -17.09 -11.70
N ASP A 103 -1.84 -18.14 -11.17
CA ASP A 103 -1.20 -19.21 -10.42
C ASP A 103 -0.10 -19.86 -11.29
N SER A 104 1.12 -19.37 -11.15
CA SER A 104 2.31 -20.04 -11.69
C SER A 104 3.48 -19.90 -10.71
N THR A 105 3.41 -20.66 -9.63
CA THR A 105 4.59 -21.00 -8.83
C THR A 105 5.48 -21.96 -9.64
N SER A 106 6.33 -21.43 -10.52
CA SER A 106 7.46 -22.19 -11.06
C SER A 106 8.69 -21.92 -10.19
N PHE A 107 8.93 -22.84 -9.25
CA PHE A 107 10.23 -22.96 -8.59
C PHE A 107 11.25 -23.45 -9.61
N SER A 108 11.94 -22.52 -10.27
CA SER A 108 13.14 -22.83 -11.03
C SER A 108 14.34 -22.82 -10.09
N ASP A 109 14.87 -24.01 -9.83
CA ASP A 109 16.10 -24.28 -9.09
C ASP A 109 17.30 -23.90 -9.98
N GLY A 110 17.54 -22.59 -10.11
CA GLY A 110 18.68 -22.01 -10.82
C GLY A 110 19.80 -21.60 -9.84
N PRO A 111 21.06 -21.53 -10.30
CA PRO A 111 22.19 -21.22 -9.42
C PRO A 111 22.00 -19.85 -8.76
N LEU A 112 22.05 -19.83 -7.43
CA LEU A 112 21.82 -18.64 -6.60
C LEU A 112 22.85 -17.54 -6.91
N ASP A 113 22.46 -16.56 -7.73
CA ASP A 113 23.26 -15.36 -8.00
C ASP A 113 23.63 -14.64 -6.69
N GLN A 114 24.94 -14.45 -6.43
CA GLN A 114 25.45 -13.74 -5.25
C GLN A 114 24.83 -12.34 -5.07
N ASN A 115 24.38 -11.72 -6.16
CA ASN A 115 23.68 -10.44 -6.16
C ASN A 115 22.27 -10.51 -5.56
N ASN A 116 21.55 -11.61 -5.74
CA ASN A 116 20.25 -11.84 -5.09
C ASN A 116 20.45 -12.05 -3.58
N PHE A 117 21.45 -12.85 -3.18
CA PHE A 117 21.73 -13.06 -1.76
C PHE A 117 22.07 -11.76 -1.01
N ARG A 118 22.91 -10.88 -1.60
CA ARG A 118 23.21 -9.57 -1.02
C ARG A 118 21.97 -8.66 -0.93
N SER A 119 21.13 -8.66 -1.98
CA SER A 119 19.91 -7.85 -2.04
C SER A 119 18.87 -8.29 -1.00
N THR A 120 18.67 -9.60 -0.85
CA THR A 120 17.84 -10.21 0.19
C THR A 120 18.32 -9.86 1.59
N ASN A 121 19.63 -9.83 1.81
CA ASN A 121 20.19 -9.50 3.13
C ASN A 121 19.96 -8.03 3.50
N VAL A 122 20.14 -7.08 2.57
CA VAL A 122 19.94 -5.65 2.85
C VAL A 122 18.49 -5.34 3.21
N SER A 123 17.53 -5.80 2.40
CA SER A 123 16.11 -5.57 2.63
C SER A 123 15.62 -6.24 3.91
N ARG A 124 16.05 -7.48 4.15
CA ARG A 124 15.71 -8.25 5.35
C ARG A 124 16.27 -7.60 6.61
N VAL A 125 17.53 -7.19 6.62
CA VAL A 125 18.15 -6.53 7.78
C VAL A 125 17.44 -5.23 8.11
N GLN A 126 17.13 -4.39 7.11
CA GLN A 126 16.40 -3.14 7.34
C GLN A 126 15.00 -3.38 7.89
N ALA A 127 14.26 -4.32 7.31
CA ALA A 127 12.91 -4.67 7.76
C ALA A 127 12.91 -5.25 9.18
N LEU A 128 13.86 -6.14 9.52
CA LEU A 128 14.00 -6.66 10.88
C LEU A 128 14.39 -5.57 11.89
N ASN A 129 15.29 -4.65 11.51
CA ASN A 129 15.67 -3.52 12.35
C ASN A 129 14.45 -2.62 12.65
N PHE A 130 13.62 -2.35 11.63
CA PHE A 130 12.37 -1.63 11.81
C PHE A 130 11.42 -2.35 12.78
N LEU A 131 11.21 -3.67 12.62
CA LEU A 131 10.31 -4.45 13.48
C LEU A 131 10.78 -4.49 14.94
N ASN A 132 12.10 -4.55 15.17
CA ASN A 132 12.68 -4.59 16.52
C ASN A 132 12.73 -3.23 17.21
N SER A 133 12.58 -2.14 16.46
CA SER A 133 12.64 -0.80 17.03
C SER A 133 11.44 -0.50 17.93
N LYS A 134 11.66 0.25 19.01
CA LYS A 134 10.60 0.66 19.96
C LYS A 134 9.90 1.96 19.59
N LYS A 135 10.46 2.74 18.64
CA LYS A 135 9.89 4.02 18.18
C LYS A 135 8.56 3.77 17.45
N LYS A 136 7.59 4.67 17.67
CA LYS A 136 6.23 4.58 17.09
C LYS A 136 5.90 5.78 16.18
N ASP A 137 6.83 6.71 16.03
CA ASP A 137 6.66 7.93 15.25
C ASP A 137 6.84 7.65 13.75
N LEU A 138 6.05 8.34 12.92
CA LEU A 138 6.12 8.21 11.46
C LEU A 138 7.46 8.69 10.89
N CYS A 139 8.13 9.65 11.52
CA CYS A 139 9.45 10.13 11.12
C CYS A 139 10.50 9.01 11.09
N MET A 140 10.28 7.91 11.82
CA MET A 140 11.17 6.75 11.76
C MET A 140 11.29 6.17 10.35
N LEU A 141 10.24 6.24 9.53
CA LEU A 141 10.23 5.68 8.18
C LEU A 141 11.31 6.31 7.29
N GLU A 142 11.77 7.53 7.57
CA GLU A 142 12.88 8.16 6.85
C GLU A 142 14.19 7.40 7.00
N ASN A 143 14.40 6.73 8.14
CA ASN A 143 15.57 5.88 8.39
C ASN A 143 15.43 4.48 7.79
N HIS A 144 14.26 4.14 7.25
CA HIS A 144 13.95 2.82 6.67
C HIS A 144 13.30 2.97 5.29
N PRO A 145 14.05 3.40 4.25
CA PRO A 145 13.53 3.64 2.91
C PRO A 145 12.70 2.49 2.32
N ILE A 146 13.12 1.23 2.46
CA ILE A 146 12.36 0.10 1.90
C ILE A 146 11.00 -0.04 2.59
N VAL A 147 10.98 0.09 3.93
CA VAL A 147 9.74 0.02 4.71
C VAL A 147 8.84 1.22 4.42
N LYS A 148 9.42 2.42 4.21
CA LYS A 148 8.68 3.63 3.80
C LYS A 148 7.95 3.40 2.49
N GLN A 149 8.57 2.70 1.54
CA GLN A 149 7.97 2.42 0.24
C GLN A 149 6.82 1.43 0.35
N VAL A 150 6.98 0.37 1.13
CA VAL A 150 5.87 -0.53 1.50
C VAL A 150 4.74 0.26 2.18
N PHE A 151 5.09 1.15 3.11
CA PHE A 151 4.11 1.99 3.80
C PHE A 151 3.30 2.85 2.83
N LEU A 152 3.98 3.56 1.91
CA LEU A 152 3.31 4.38 0.90
C LEU A 152 2.42 3.53 -0.02
N LYS A 153 2.93 2.41 -0.50
CA LYS A 153 2.20 1.49 -1.40
C LYS A 153 0.88 1.01 -0.78
N PHE A 154 0.85 0.67 0.50
CA PHE A 154 -0.34 0.08 1.13
C PHE A 154 -1.19 1.04 1.96
N ASN A 155 -0.64 2.16 2.45
CA ASN A 155 -1.38 3.09 3.32
C ASN A 155 -1.75 4.43 2.64
N THR A 156 -1.16 4.75 1.49
CA THR A 156 -1.37 6.06 0.83
C THR A 156 -2.00 5.97 -0.56
N THR A 157 -2.57 4.81 -0.91
CA THR A 157 -3.39 4.70 -2.12
C THR A 157 -4.57 5.67 -1.99
N ILE A 158 -4.57 6.70 -2.84
CA ILE A 158 -5.61 7.71 -2.82
C ILE A 158 -6.91 7.02 -3.24
N PRO A 159 -8.00 7.08 -2.45
CA PRO A 159 -9.32 6.72 -2.94
C PRO A 159 -9.65 7.77 -4.01
N SER A 160 -9.52 7.39 -5.28
CA SER A 160 -9.49 8.36 -6.39
C SER A 160 -10.74 9.23 -6.46
N SER A 161 -11.90 8.75 -5.99
CA SER A 161 -13.17 9.48 -6.15
C SER A 161 -13.24 10.81 -5.39
N ALA A 162 -13.02 10.85 -4.08
CA ALA A 162 -13.32 12.06 -3.29
C ALA A 162 -12.39 13.26 -3.58
N PRO A 163 -11.06 13.10 -3.72
CA PRO A 163 -10.18 14.19 -4.12
C PRO A 163 -10.40 14.62 -5.57
N VAL A 164 -10.72 13.68 -6.47
CA VAL A 164 -11.05 13.99 -7.87
C VAL A 164 -12.39 14.72 -7.96
N GLU A 165 -13.42 14.28 -7.25
CA GLU A 165 -14.70 15.00 -7.15
C GLU A 165 -14.50 16.40 -6.57
N ARG A 166 -13.67 16.57 -5.54
CA ARG A 166 -13.32 17.90 -5.02
C ARG A 166 -12.58 18.74 -6.07
N LEU A 167 -11.64 18.12 -6.81
CA LEU A 167 -10.94 18.75 -7.92
C LEU A 167 -11.90 19.20 -9.01
N PHE A 168 -12.97 18.46 -9.32
CA PHE A 168 -13.97 18.77 -10.35
C PHE A 168 -15.21 19.54 -9.85
N SER A 169 -15.41 19.66 -8.54
CA SER A 169 -16.49 20.46 -7.94
C SER A 169 -16.22 21.98 -7.99
N GLY A 170 -14.98 22.41 -7.75
CA GLY A 170 -14.57 23.82 -7.83
C GLY A 170 -14.45 24.44 -9.24
N PRO A 171 -14.16 23.66 -10.30
CA PRO A 171 -14.13 24.07 -11.71
C PRO A 171 -15.49 24.09 -12.40
N ILE A 172 -16.61 23.81 -11.72
CA ILE A 172 -17.94 24.12 -12.25
C ILE A 172 -18.02 25.62 -12.64
N GLN A 173 -17.22 26.49 -12.02
CA GLN A 173 -17.03 27.89 -12.42
C GLN A 173 -16.16 28.11 -13.68
N VAL A 174 -15.32 27.14 -14.07
CA VAL A 174 -14.56 27.13 -15.31
C VAL A 174 -15.46 26.67 -16.46
N LEU A 175 -16.31 25.67 -16.21
CA LEU A 175 -17.37 25.18 -17.11
C LEU A 175 -18.64 26.05 -17.03
N THR A 176 -18.49 27.38 -17.01
CA THR A 176 -19.63 28.29 -17.09
C THR A 176 -20.01 28.55 -18.55
N PRO A 177 -21.29 28.80 -18.87
CA PRO A 177 -21.72 29.11 -20.24
C PRO A 177 -20.94 30.28 -20.88
N ARG A 178 -20.41 31.20 -20.05
CA ARG A 178 -19.59 32.34 -20.46
C ARG A 178 -18.12 31.99 -20.80
N ARG A 179 -17.67 30.78 -20.48
CA ARG A 179 -16.31 30.26 -20.74
C ARG A 179 -16.33 28.97 -21.58
N ASN A 180 -17.40 28.76 -22.35
CA ASN A 180 -17.67 27.54 -23.14
C ASN A 180 -16.78 27.37 -24.40
N ARG A 181 -15.58 27.99 -24.41
CA ARG A 181 -14.65 27.99 -25.56
C ARG A 181 -13.21 27.73 -25.14
N LEU A 182 -13.02 27.00 -24.03
CA LEU A 182 -11.71 26.49 -23.64
C LEU A 182 -11.43 25.20 -24.41
N SER A 183 -10.23 25.07 -24.97
CA SER A 183 -9.74 23.77 -25.43
C SER A 183 -9.39 22.89 -24.22
N ASP A 184 -9.47 21.58 -24.39
CA ASP A 184 -9.18 20.60 -23.33
C ASP A 184 -7.83 20.87 -22.66
N LYS A 185 -6.79 21.13 -23.46
CA LYS A 185 -5.44 21.50 -22.97
C LYS A 185 -5.47 22.73 -22.05
N THR A 186 -6.24 23.76 -22.40
CA THR A 186 -6.32 24.99 -21.61
C THR A 186 -7.13 24.76 -20.33
N PHE A 187 -8.18 23.94 -20.40
CA PHE A 187 -8.97 23.53 -19.25
C PHE A 187 -8.12 22.76 -18.22
N GLU A 188 -7.34 21.78 -18.67
CA GLU A 188 -6.43 21.00 -17.81
C GLU A 188 -5.38 21.89 -17.13
N ILE A 189 -4.75 22.80 -17.89
CA ILE A 189 -3.76 23.74 -17.32
C ILE A 189 -4.41 24.63 -16.25
N LEU A 190 -5.62 25.14 -16.49
CA LEU A 190 -6.37 25.95 -15.52
C LEU A 190 -6.75 25.14 -14.28
N LEU A 191 -7.15 23.88 -14.45
CA LEU A 191 -7.51 22.96 -13.38
C LEU A 191 -6.32 22.71 -12.45
N CYS A 192 -5.17 22.32 -13.02
CA CYS A 192 -3.93 22.08 -12.27
C CYS A 192 -3.43 23.36 -11.60
N SER A 193 -3.46 24.50 -12.30
CA SER A 193 -3.02 25.79 -11.76
C SER A 193 -3.88 26.28 -10.59
N LYS A 194 -5.19 26.00 -10.59
CA LYS A 194 -6.09 26.36 -9.48
C LYS A 194 -5.87 25.45 -8.28
N SER A 195 -5.65 24.15 -8.49
CA SER A 195 -5.36 23.19 -7.42
C SER A 195 -4.06 23.53 -6.67
N ASN A 196 -3.02 23.94 -7.40
CA ASN A 196 -1.71 24.27 -6.82
C ASN A 196 -1.65 25.61 -6.05
N LYS A 197 -2.61 26.51 -6.25
CA LYS A 197 -2.67 27.81 -5.55
C LYS A 197 -3.30 27.74 -4.15
N ASN A 198 -3.93 26.62 -3.80
CA ASN A 198 -4.60 26.41 -2.51
C ASN A 198 -3.71 25.70 -1.47
N LYS A 199 -2.38 25.83 -1.58
CA LYS A 199 -1.41 25.37 -0.57
C LYS A 199 -0.92 26.54 0.26
#